data_AF-B4D054-F1
#
_entry.id   AF-B4D054-F1
#
_cell.length_a   1.000
_cell.length_b   1.000
_cell.length_c   1.000
_cell.angle_alpha   90.00
_cell.angle_beta   90.00
_cell.angle_gamma   90.00
#
_symmetry.space_group_name_H-M   'P 1'
#
loop_
_entity.id
_entity.type
_entity.pdbx_description
1 polymer ?
#
loop_
_entity_poly.entity_id
_entity_poly.type
_entity_poly.pdbx_seq_one_letter_code
_entity_poly.pdbx_strand_id
1 'polypeptide(L)'
;MKTQSSRHHRSLLLAVLALFALPFPLLNAAPFTARNLPALMPSPESALQHATEIELTPDQRKKLEDGMSDLGTVATKFTTTVQRESDALAEILGADKPDESAASAQFESLLAAEAELKRVRLTMSLRTREVLTAAQLQKLQSLQNARSSRRASPPADQELAAKMERVKGLIERARQAGLDLSSIRTMWKRVNDFTQDGKTSEASQVLDDAATDLENKLSAAPVGPPPSPTTPRSRR
;
A
#
# COMPACT_ATOMS: atom_id res chain seq x y z
N MET A 1 43.85 -39.69 -38.61
CA MET A 1 42.89 -39.74 -39.72
C MET A 1 41.62 -39.03 -39.27
N LYS A 2 41.20 -38.02 -40.05
CA LYS A 2 40.01 -37.19 -39.87
C LYS A 2 38.78 -37.90 -40.44
N THR A 3 37.62 -37.74 -39.82
CA THR A 3 36.36 -37.52 -40.55
C THR A 3 35.46 -36.55 -39.79
N GLN A 4 35.56 -35.31 -40.25
CA GLN A 4 34.64 -34.19 -40.12
C GLN A 4 33.85 -34.14 -41.44
N SER A 5 32.50 -34.12 -41.42
CA SER A 5 31.58 -33.60 -42.47
C SER A 5 30.14 -34.04 -42.11
N SER A 6 29.03 -33.32 -42.25
CA SER A 6 28.71 -32.10 -42.99
C SER A 6 27.54 -31.35 -42.34
N ARG A 7 27.49 -30.06 -42.63
CA ARG A 7 26.51 -29.02 -42.29
C ARG A 7 25.12 -29.17 -42.95
N HIS A 8 24.13 -28.64 -42.21
CA HIS A 8 22.93 -27.85 -42.58
C HIS A 8 22.18 -28.12 -43.89
N HIS A 9 20.86 -28.36 -43.83
CA HIS A 9 19.82 -27.83 -44.76
C HIS A 9 18.56 -27.48 -43.89
N ARG A 10 18.24 -26.18 -43.68
CA ARG A 10 17.12 -25.42 -44.29
C ARG A 10 15.73 -26.01 -43.96
N SER A 11 14.94 -25.48 -43.01
CA SER A 11 14.04 -24.30 -43.08
C SER A 11 12.90 -24.41 -44.11
N LEU A 12 11.68 -24.03 -43.67
CA LEU A 12 10.39 -23.77 -44.38
C LEU A 12 9.38 -24.95 -44.30
N LEU A 13 8.08 -24.79 -43.99
CA LEU A 13 7.16 -23.65 -43.82
C LEU A 13 5.80 -24.14 -43.25
N LEU A 14 5.17 -23.32 -42.38
CA LEU A 14 3.75 -22.85 -42.26
C LEU A 14 2.59 -23.75 -42.73
N ALA A 15 1.33 -23.66 -42.28
CA ALA A 15 0.55 -22.99 -41.23
C ALA A 15 -0.92 -23.47 -41.48
N VAL A 16 -1.88 -23.47 -40.54
CA VAL A 16 -2.89 -22.42 -40.29
C VAL A 16 -4.10 -23.20 -39.72
N LEU A 17 -4.67 -22.80 -38.57
CA LEU A 17 -6.08 -22.39 -38.50
C LEU A 17 -6.43 -21.78 -37.13
N ALA A 18 -6.75 -20.51 -37.17
CA ALA A 18 -7.37 -19.74 -36.11
C ALA A 18 -8.83 -20.18 -35.92
N LEU A 19 -9.24 -20.49 -34.69
CA LEU A 19 -10.66 -20.50 -34.32
C LEU A 19 -10.87 -20.38 -32.80
N PHE A 20 -10.56 -19.22 -32.20
CA PHE A 20 -11.14 -18.81 -30.91
C PHE A 20 -11.15 -17.28 -30.81
N ALA A 21 -12.02 -16.66 -31.61
CA ALA A 21 -12.43 -15.26 -31.42
C ALA A 21 -13.95 -15.20 -31.45
N LEU A 22 -14.59 -15.85 -30.48
CA LEU A 22 -15.95 -15.50 -30.09
C LEU A 22 -15.83 -14.41 -29.00
N PRO A 23 -16.41 -13.22 -29.19
CA PRO A 23 -16.50 -12.24 -28.13
C PRO A 23 -17.47 -12.80 -27.10
N PHE A 24 -16.94 -13.40 -26.04
CA PHE A 24 -17.74 -13.61 -24.84
C PHE A 24 -18.21 -12.22 -24.41
N PRO A 25 -19.52 -11.93 -24.39
CA PRO A 25 -19.98 -10.73 -23.72
C PRO A 25 -19.49 -10.87 -22.28
N LEU A 26 -18.60 -9.96 -21.90
CA LEU A 26 -18.21 -9.73 -20.53
C LEU A 26 -19.51 -9.58 -19.75
N LEU A 27 -19.95 -10.64 -19.09
CA LEU A 27 -20.77 -10.46 -17.90
C LEU A 27 -19.93 -9.52 -17.05
N ASN A 28 -20.43 -8.29 -16.95
CA ASN A 28 -19.99 -7.29 -16.01
C ASN A 28 -20.31 -7.86 -14.62
N ALA A 29 -19.52 -8.85 -14.20
CA ALA A 29 -19.47 -9.28 -12.82
C ALA A 29 -19.06 -8.00 -12.10
N ALA A 30 -20.02 -7.41 -11.39
CA ALA A 30 -19.73 -6.33 -10.47
C ALA A 30 -18.44 -6.70 -9.73
N PRO A 31 -17.45 -5.79 -9.63
CA PRO A 31 -16.24 -6.09 -8.91
C PRO A 31 -16.69 -6.67 -7.57
N PHE A 32 -16.18 -7.85 -7.24
CA PHE A 32 -16.34 -8.42 -5.92
C PHE A 32 -15.71 -7.38 -5.00
N THR A 33 -16.52 -6.42 -4.54
CA THR A 33 -16.10 -5.40 -3.61
C THR A 33 -15.87 -6.21 -2.36
N ALA A 34 -14.64 -6.69 -2.22
CA ALA A 34 -14.23 -7.51 -1.11
C ALA A 34 -14.61 -6.70 0.12
N ARG A 35 -15.69 -7.10 0.79
CA ARG A 35 -16.06 -6.53 2.07
C ARG A 35 -14.79 -6.61 2.89
N ASN A 36 -14.37 -5.49 3.46
CA ASN A 36 -13.14 -5.43 4.25
C ASN A 36 -13.34 -6.29 5.50
N LEU A 37 -13.05 -7.59 5.36
CA LEU A 37 -13.27 -8.61 6.39
C LEU A 37 -12.51 -8.26 7.68
N PRO A 38 -11.27 -7.75 7.64
CA PRO A 38 -10.61 -7.21 8.83
C PRO A 38 -11.45 -6.18 9.59
N ALA A 39 -12.09 -5.23 8.90
CA ALA A 39 -12.96 -4.25 9.54
C ALA A 39 -14.25 -4.87 10.14
N LEU A 40 -14.69 -6.03 9.64
CA LEU A 40 -15.84 -6.75 10.17
C LEU A 40 -15.50 -7.63 11.37
N MET A 41 -14.21 -7.86 11.63
CA MET A 41 -13.70 -8.70 12.70
C MET A 41 -12.97 -7.85 13.77
N PRO A 42 -13.70 -7.07 14.60
CA PRO A 42 -13.07 -6.31 15.66
C PRO A 42 -12.40 -7.25 16.65
N SER A 43 -11.24 -6.85 17.18
CA SER A 43 -10.58 -7.54 18.29
C SER A 43 -10.91 -6.85 19.62
N PRO A 44 -10.82 -7.56 20.76
CA PRO A 44 -10.99 -6.95 22.08
C PRO A 44 -10.04 -5.76 22.30
N GLU A 45 -8.78 -5.88 21.87
CA GLU A 45 -7.77 -4.82 21.98
C GLU A 45 -8.19 -3.57 21.21
N SER A 46 -8.72 -3.75 20.00
CA SER A 46 -9.18 -2.62 19.18
C SER A 46 -10.35 -1.88 19.81
N ALA A 47 -11.27 -2.60 20.46
CA ALA A 47 -12.39 -2.01 21.18
C ALA A 47 -11.92 -1.28 22.44
N LEU A 48 -11.00 -1.87 23.21
CA LEU A 48 -10.42 -1.27 24.42
C LEU A 48 -9.57 -0.03 24.10
N GLN A 49 -8.82 -0.07 23.00
CA GLN A 49 -8.02 1.08 22.54
C GLN A 49 -8.91 2.29 22.20
N HIS A 50 -10.12 2.04 21.70
CA HIS A 50 -11.10 3.07 21.35
C HIS A 50 -12.22 3.20 22.38
N ALA A 51 -11.98 2.75 23.62
CA ALA A 51 -13.03 2.61 24.62
C ALA A 51 -13.74 3.93 24.94
N THR A 52 -13.00 5.04 24.92
CA THR A 52 -13.55 6.38 25.15
C THR A 52 -14.38 6.82 23.95
N GLU A 53 -13.86 6.64 22.74
CA GLU A 53 -14.54 7.05 21.51
C GLU A 53 -15.80 6.23 21.25
N ILE A 54 -15.84 4.96 21.60
CA ILE A 54 -17.04 4.12 21.48
C ILE A 54 -17.86 4.04 22.78
N GLU A 55 -17.53 4.86 23.78
CA GLU A 55 -18.32 5.01 25.00
C GLU A 55 -18.59 3.66 25.70
N LEU A 56 -17.54 2.85 25.90
CA LEU A 56 -17.68 1.57 26.59
C LEU A 56 -18.09 1.77 28.05
N THR A 57 -19.08 1.01 28.50
CA THR A 57 -19.43 0.95 29.92
C THR A 57 -18.35 0.20 30.71
N PRO A 58 -18.27 0.40 32.05
CA PRO A 58 -17.36 -0.37 32.90
C PRO A 58 -17.54 -1.88 32.77
N ASP A 59 -18.79 -2.34 32.67
CA ASP A 59 -19.11 -3.76 32.51
C ASP A 59 -18.65 -4.31 31.15
N GLN A 60 -18.83 -3.53 30.07
CA GLN A 60 -18.35 -3.91 28.74
C GLN A 60 -16.83 -4.01 28.71
N ARG A 61 -16.14 -3.02 29.30
CA ARG A 61 -14.68 -3.02 29.42
C ARG A 61 -14.19 -4.28 30.14
N LYS A 62 -14.77 -4.59 31.30
CA LYS A 62 -14.41 -5.78 32.06
C LYS A 62 -14.61 -7.07 31.26
N LYS A 63 -15.76 -7.22 30.57
CA LYS A 63 -16.02 -8.40 29.72
C LYS A 63 -15.01 -8.57 28.59
N LEU A 64 -14.54 -7.47 27.99
CA LEU A 64 -13.52 -7.50 26.94
C LEU A 64 -12.15 -7.87 27.50
N GLU A 65 -11.78 -7.34 28.67
CA GLU A 65 -10.54 -7.69 29.38
C GLU A 65 -10.51 -9.17 29.79
N ASP A 66 -11.60 -9.67 30.38
CA ASP A 66 -11.75 -11.08 30.74
C ASP A 66 -11.65 -11.97 29.48
N GLY A 67 -12.30 -11.58 28.38
CA GLY A 67 -12.23 -12.29 27.10
C GLY A 67 -10.83 -12.33 26.47
N MET A 68 -10.00 -11.29 26.67
CA MET A 68 -8.59 -11.30 26.27
C MET A 68 -7.79 -12.30 27.10
N SER A 69 -8.02 -12.36 28.41
CA SER A 69 -7.32 -13.29 29.30
C SER A 69 -7.64 -14.74 28.94
N ASP A 70 -8.91 -15.05 28.70
CA ASP A 70 -9.39 -16.42 28.42
C ASP A 70 -8.74 -17.05 27.19
N LEU A 71 -8.57 -16.27 26.11
CA LEU A 71 -8.09 -16.77 24.82
C LEU A 71 -6.67 -16.30 24.48
N GLY A 72 -6.08 -15.39 25.28
CA GLY A 72 -4.77 -14.80 25.02
C GLY A 72 -3.64 -15.83 25.03
N THR A 73 -3.64 -16.75 26.00
CA THR A 73 -2.65 -17.84 26.06
C THR A 73 -2.76 -18.76 24.84
N VAL A 74 -3.99 -19.07 24.41
CA VAL A 74 -4.26 -19.92 23.25
C VAL A 74 -3.81 -19.23 21.96
N ALA A 75 -4.13 -17.94 21.79
CA ALA A 75 -3.69 -17.15 20.65
C ALA A 75 -2.16 -17.04 20.57
N THR A 76 -1.50 -16.86 21.72
CA THR A 76 -0.03 -16.82 21.81
C THR A 76 0.57 -18.16 21.38
N LYS A 77 0.05 -19.28 21.90
CA LYS A 77 0.48 -20.62 21.51
C LYS A 77 0.42 -20.83 20.00
N PHE A 78 -0.71 -20.52 19.37
CA PHE A 78 -0.85 -20.70 17.92
C PHE A 78 -0.03 -19.70 17.11
N THR A 79 0.19 -18.49 17.61
CA THR A 79 1.12 -17.53 16.98
C THR A 79 2.55 -18.08 16.97
N THR A 80 3.01 -18.63 18.09
CA THR A 80 4.32 -19.29 18.17
C THR A 80 4.39 -20.50 17.25
N THR A 81 3.33 -21.30 17.16
CA THR A 81 3.29 -22.44 16.22
C THR A 81 3.41 -21.96 14.78
N VAL A 82 2.63 -20.95 14.36
CA VAL A 82 2.72 -20.38 13.00
C VAL A 82 4.14 -19.88 12.70
N GLN A 83 4.77 -19.18 13.64
CA GLN A 83 6.15 -18.73 13.46
C GLN A 83 7.10 -19.90 13.27
N ARG A 84 7.03 -20.92 14.15
CA ARG A 84 7.88 -22.12 14.05
C ARG A 84 7.70 -22.85 12.72
N GLU A 85 6.45 -23.04 12.26
CA GLU A 85 6.21 -23.74 10.99
C GLU A 85 6.67 -22.91 9.78
N SER A 86 6.57 -21.58 9.87
CA SER A 86 7.09 -20.65 8.86
C SER A 86 8.61 -20.68 8.79
N ASP A 87 9.29 -20.69 9.94
CA ASP A 87 10.75 -20.76 10.01
C ASP A 87 11.27 -22.09 9.45
N ALA A 88 10.61 -23.20 9.80
CA ALA A 88 10.94 -24.52 9.25
C ALA A 88 10.72 -24.60 7.74
N LEU A 89 9.64 -23.98 7.21
CA LEU A 89 9.43 -23.90 5.76
C LEU A 89 10.53 -23.07 5.08
N ALA A 90 10.91 -21.94 5.69
CA ALA A 90 11.98 -21.09 5.17
C ALA A 90 13.33 -21.82 5.12
N GLU A 91 13.63 -22.67 6.10
CA GLU A 91 14.84 -23.51 6.10
C GLU A 91 14.87 -24.50 4.93
N ILE A 92 13.76 -25.21 4.68
CA ILE A 92 13.66 -26.18 3.56
C ILE A 92 13.80 -25.46 2.22
N LEU A 93 13.11 -24.33 2.05
CA LEU A 93 13.15 -23.54 0.81
C LEU A 93 14.48 -22.81 0.60
N GLY A 94 15.26 -22.59 1.66
CA GLY A 94 16.57 -21.94 1.62
C GLY A 94 17.73 -22.87 1.20
N ALA A 95 17.48 -24.17 1.04
CA ALA A 95 18.50 -25.12 0.58
C ALA A 95 18.86 -24.91 -0.90
N ASP A 96 20.09 -25.28 -1.30
CA ASP A 96 20.56 -25.20 -2.71
C ASP A 96 19.68 -26.01 -3.67
N LYS A 97 19.11 -27.13 -3.17
CA LYS A 97 18.09 -27.93 -3.84
C LYS A 97 17.01 -28.32 -2.82
N PRO A 98 15.93 -27.55 -2.69
CA PRO A 98 14.83 -27.86 -1.80
C PRO A 98 14.17 -29.20 -2.16
N ASP A 99 13.83 -30.00 -1.14
CA ASP A 99 13.01 -31.19 -1.31
C ASP A 99 11.54 -30.78 -1.44
N GLU A 100 10.96 -30.99 -2.62
CA GLU A 100 9.57 -30.62 -2.94
C GLU A 100 8.55 -31.32 -2.04
N SER A 101 8.76 -32.60 -1.71
CA SER A 101 7.86 -33.36 -0.86
C SER A 101 7.92 -32.85 0.58
N ALA A 102 9.11 -32.52 1.08
CA ALA A 102 9.29 -31.97 2.41
C ALA A 102 8.70 -30.55 2.51
N ALA A 103 8.93 -29.70 1.50
CA ALA A 103 8.38 -28.35 1.46
C ALA A 103 6.85 -28.36 1.45
N SER A 104 6.24 -29.25 0.65
CA SER A 104 4.78 -29.39 0.57
C SER A 104 4.18 -29.84 1.91
N ALA A 105 4.78 -30.86 2.55
CA ALA A 105 4.31 -31.33 3.86
C ALA A 105 4.46 -30.26 4.96
N GLN A 106 5.54 -29.49 4.93
CA GLN A 106 5.75 -28.39 5.87
C GLN A 106 4.78 -27.23 5.63
N PHE A 107 4.47 -26.94 4.37
CA PHE A 107 3.46 -25.94 4.00
C PHE A 107 2.05 -26.32 4.50
N GLU A 108 1.65 -27.59 4.39
CA GLU A 108 0.38 -28.08 4.97
C GLU A 108 0.34 -27.91 6.49
N SER A 109 1.47 -28.13 7.16
CA SER A 109 1.59 -27.92 8.61
C SER A 109 1.43 -26.45 8.99
N LEU A 110 2.03 -25.54 8.22
CA LEU A 110 1.83 -24.09 8.37
C LEU A 110 0.36 -23.71 8.15
N LEU A 111 -0.29 -24.21 7.09
CA LEU A 111 -1.70 -23.94 6.82
C LEU A 111 -2.60 -24.40 7.97
N ALA A 112 -2.34 -25.58 8.54
CA ALA A 112 -3.09 -26.08 9.69
C ALA A 112 -2.92 -25.17 10.92
N ALA A 113 -1.69 -24.72 11.21
CA ALA A 113 -1.40 -23.79 12.31
C ALA A 113 -2.08 -22.43 12.11
N GLU A 114 -2.05 -21.88 10.89
CA GLU A 114 -2.74 -20.64 10.56
C GLU A 114 -4.25 -20.76 10.69
N ALA A 115 -4.83 -21.90 10.28
CA ALA A 115 -6.26 -22.15 10.39
C ALA A 115 -6.71 -22.12 11.87
N GLU A 116 -5.95 -22.74 12.77
CA GLU A 116 -6.23 -22.68 14.21
C GLU A 116 -6.11 -21.26 14.77
N LEU A 117 -5.07 -20.51 14.40
CA LEU A 117 -4.94 -19.11 14.82
C LEU A 117 -6.11 -18.25 14.32
N LYS A 118 -6.55 -18.44 13.07
CA LYS A 118 -7.70 -17.75 12.48
C LYS A 118 -9.00 -18.12 13.21
N ARG A 119 -9.18 -19.39 13.60
CA ARG A 119 -10.32 -19.84 14.43
C ARG A 119 -10.36 -19.11 15.76
N VAL A 120 -9.24 -19.06 16.49
CA VAL A 120 -9.15 -18.34 17.77
C VAL A 120 -9.48 -16.86 17.61
N ARG A 121 -8.91 -16.21 16.59
CA ARG A 121 -9.20 -14.80 16.27
C ARG A 121 -10.67 -14.56 15.93
N LEU A 122 -11.28 -15.46 15.17
CA LEU A 122 -12.70 -15.41 14.87
C LEU A 122 -13.54 -15.52 16.14
N THR A 123 -13.22 -16.46 17.04
CA THR A 123 -13.90 -16.61 18.33
C THR A 123 -13.79 -15.36 19.19
N MET A 124 -12.59 -14.77 19.32
CA MET A 124 -12.40 -13.50 20.03
C MET A 124 -13.25 -12.38 19.42
N SER A 125 -13.31 -12.33 18.09
CA SER A 125 -14.09 -11.31 17.39
C SER A 125 -15.58 -11.46 17.62
N LEU A 126 -16.12 -12.68 17.56
CA LEU A 126 -17.53 -12.95 17.84
C LEU A 126 -17.90 -12.56 19.26
N ARG A 127 -17.10 -12.95 20.27
CA ARG A 127 -17.29 -12.52 21.67
C ARG A 127 -17.25 -11.00 21.84
N THR A 128 -16.34 -10.32 21.14
CA THR A 128 -16.28 -8.85 21.14
C THR A 128 -17.58 -8.25 20.62
N ARG A 129 -18.10 -8.79 19.50
CA ARG A 129 -19.35 -8.32 18.90
C ARG A 129 -20.58 -8.57 19.78
N GLU A 130 -20.57 -9.62 20.60
CA GLU A 130 -21.62 -9.88 21.59
C GLU A 130 -21.65 -8.86 22.74
N VAL A 131 -20.49 -8.27 23.08
CA VAL A 131 -20.39 -7.26 24.14
C VAL A 131 -20.77 -5.86 23.65
N LEU A 132 -20.46 -5.53 22.40
CA LEU A 132 -20.69 -4.21 21.82
C LEU A 132 -22.12 -4.06 21.28
N THR A 133 -22.67 -2.86 21.40
CA THR A 133 -23.92 -2.52 20.71
C THR A 133 -23.66 -2.29 19.21
N ALA A 134 -24.74 -2.32 18.41
CA ALA A 134 -24.64 -2.04 16.97
C ALA A 134 -24.04 -0.65 16.67
N ALA A 135 -24.41 0.36 17.46
CA ALA A 135 -23.89 1.72 17.32
C ALA A 135 -22.40 1.80 17.65
N GLN A 136 -21.96 1.14 18.73
CA GLN A 136 -20.55 1.07 19.12
C GLN A 136 -19.71 0.34 18.07
N LEU A 137 -20.23 -0.76 17.53
CA LEU A 137 -19.58 -1.53 16.47
C LEU A 137 -19.41 -0.69 15.19
N GLN A 138 -20.45 0.03 14.77
CA GLN A 138 -20.36 0.90 13.60
C GLN A 138 -19.34 2.01 13.80
N LYS A 139 -19.32 2.64 14.99
CA LYS A 139 -18.33 3.67 15.34
C LYS A 139 -16.91 3.12 15.33
N LEU A 140 -16.69 1.93 15.90
CA LEU A 140 -15.40 1.23 15.88
C LEU A 140 -14.92 0.94 14.45
N GLN A 141 -15.82 0.47 13.57
CA GLN A 141 -15.51 0.22 12.16
C GLN A 141 -15.07 1.49 11.41
N SER A 142 -15.75 2.61 11.65
CA SER A 142 -15.36 3.90 11.08
C SER A 142 -13.96 4.33 11.53
N LEU A 143 -13.63 4.14 12.81
CA LEU A 143 -12.31 4.45 13.37
C LEU A 143 -11.20 3.58 12.76
N GLN A 144 -11.47 2.27 12.59
CA GLN A 144 -10.53 1.34 11.94
C GLN A 144 -10.30 1.70 10.47
N ASN A 145 -11.35 1.99 9.71
CA ASN A 145 -11.24 2.39 8.31
C ASN A 145 -10.46 3.70 8.14
N ALA A 146 -10.70 4.70 9.00
CA ALA A 146 -9.97 5.96 8.97
C ALA A 146 -8.46 5.81 9.25
N ARG A 147 -8.07 4.74 9.96
CA ARG A 147 -6.66 4.42 10.21
C ARG A 147 -6.05 3.62 9.05
N SER A 148 -6.79 2.67 8.49
CA SER A 148 -6.39 1.93 7.28
C SER A 148 -6.16 2.87 6.09
N SER A 149 -7.06 3.84 5.88
CA SER A 149 -6.92 4.85 4.82
C SER A 149 -5.76 5.84 5.06
N ARG A 150 -5.33 6.03 6.31
CA ARG A 150 -4.13 6.83 6.63
C ARG A 150 -2.83 6.06 6.49
N ARG A 151 -2.86 4.73 6.57
CA ARG A 151 -1.69 3.84 6.49
C ARG A 151 -1.48 3.26 5.10
N ALA A 152 -2.53 3.24 4.28
CA ALA A 152 -2.39 3.08 2.84
C ALA A 152 -1.75 4.36 2.29
N SER A 153 -0.42 4.41 2.27
CA SER A 153 0.28 5.37 1.42
C SER A 153 -0.29 5.20 0.00
N PRO A 154 -0.59 6.29 -0.72
CA PRO A 154 -0.96 6.19 -2.12
C PRO A 154 0.11 5.37 -2.85
N PRO A 155 -0.26 4.55 -3.86
CA PRO A 155 0.73 3.86 -4.68
C PRO A 155 1.77 4.85 -5.18
N ALA A 156 3.03 4.43 -5.27
CA ALA A 156 4.18 5.32 -5.52
C ALA A 156 3.96 6.26 -6.73
N ASP A 157 3.22 5.80 -7.75
CA ASP A 157 2.87 6.59 -8.92
C ASP A 157 1.91 7.77 -8.60
N GLN A 158 0.95 7.55 -7.71
CA GLN A 158 0.02 8.58 -7.27
C GLN A 158 0.70 9.59 -6.32
N GLU A 159 1.64 9.13 -5.49
CA GLU A 159 2.47 10.01 -4.67
C GLU A 159 3.37 10.90 -5.54
N LEU A 160 4.06 10.31 -6.52
CA LEU A 160 4.92 11.01 -7.46
C LEU A 160 4.13 12.07 -8.25
N ALA A 161 2.94 11.72 -8.76
CA ALA A 161 2.06 12.64 -9.46
C ALA A 161 1.62 13.82 -8.57
N ALA A 162 1.26 13.56 -7.30
CA ALA A 162 0.89 14.61 -6.36
C ALA A 162 2.06 15.56 -6.06
N LYS A 163 3.28 15.03 -5.93
CA LYS A 163 4.50 15.83 -5.73
C LYS A 163 4.86 16.66 -6.95
N MET A 164 4.72 16.11 -8.16
CA MET A 164 4.91 16.87 -9.40
C MET A 164 3.97 18.07 -9.47
N GLU A 165 2.69 17.90 -9.12
CA GLU A 165 1.72 18.98 -9.11
C GLU A 165 2.06 20.05 -8.07
N ARG A 166 2.51 19.65 -6.88
CA ARG A 166 2.99 20.59 -5.85
C ARG A 166 4.19 21.41 -6.33
N VAL A 167 5.20 20.76 -6.89
CA VAL A 167 6.41 21.43 -7.40
C VAL A 167 6.05 22.37 -8.55
N LYS A 168 5.16 21.96 -9.46
CA LYS A 168 4.66 22.82 -10.55
C LYS A 168 4.01 24.10 -10.01
N GLY A 169 3.15 23.99 -9.00
CA GLY A 169 2.54 25.14 -8.34
C GLY A 169 3.55 26.07 -7.64
N LEU A 170 4.63 25.51 -7.09
CA LEU A 170 5.74 26.29 -6.51
C LEU A 170 6.56 27.00 -7.58
N ILE A 171 6.85 26.34 -8.71
CA ILE A 171 7.57 26.94 -9.84
C ILE A 171 6.82 28.15 -10.40
N GLU A 172 5.51 28.06 -10.58
CA GLU A 172 4.70 29.18 -11.07
C GLU A 172 4.75 30.39 -10.12
N ARG A 173 4.65 30.14 -8.80
CA ARG A 173 4.82 31.21 -7.80
C ARG A 173 6.22 31.80 -7.82
N ALA A 174 7.25 30.97 -7.92
CA ALA A 174 8.64 31.42 -7.99
C ALA A 174 8.92 32.24 -9.25
N ARG A 175 8.31 31.88 -10.38
CA ARG A 175 8.37 32.63 -11.63
C ARG A 175 7.73 34.02 -11.51
N GLN A 176 6.57 34.11 -10.86
CA GLN A 176 5.90 35.38 -10.58
C GLN A 176 6.73 36.28 -9.66
N ALA A 177 7.48 35.69 -8.73
CA ALA A 177 8.41 36.38 -7.84
C ALA A 177 9.77 36.73 -8.49
N GLY A 178 10.00 36.37 -9.76
CA GLY A 178 11.26 36.62 -10.45
C GLY A 178 12.45 35.81 -9.93
N LEU A 179 12.21 34.68 -9.27
CA LEU A 179 13.24 33.81 -8.71
C LEU A 179 13.94 32.97 -9.79
N ASP A 180 15.23 32.66 -9.56
CA ASP A 180 16.00 31.77 -10.43
C ASP A 180 15.59 30.30 -10.26
N LEU A 181 15.31 29.63 -11.38
CA LEU A 181 14.84 28.25 -11.48
C LEU A 181 15.91 27.29 -12.01
N SER A 182 17.15 27.74 -12.13
CA SER A 182 18.24 26.94 -12.70
C SER A 182 18.50 25.65 -11.92
N SER A 183 18.41 25.69 -10.58
CA SER A 183 18.54 24.48 -9.73
C SER A 183 17.44 23.45 -10.03
N ILE A 184 16.19 23.91 -10.20
CA ILE A 184 15.02 23.07 -10.46
C ILE A 184 15.12 22.35 -11.80
N ARG A 185 15.70 22.98 -12.83
CA ARG A 185 15.94 22.31 -14.12
C ARG A 185 16.83 21.07 -13.97
N THR A 186 17.86 21.14 -13.14
CA THR A 186 18.75 19.99 -12.90
C THR A 186 18.08 18.87 -12.12
N MET A 187 17.18 19.23 -11.19
CA MET A 187 16.37 18.27 -10.45
C MET A 187 15.33 17.60 -11.36
N TRP A 188 14.69 18.35 -12.26
CA TRP A 188 13.71 17.81 -13.21
C TRP A 188 14.30 16.76 -14.16
N LYS A 189 15.56 16.96 -14.59
CA LYS A 189 16.29 15.94 -15.36
C LYS A 189 16.44 14.64 -14.58
N ARG A 190 16.86 14.71 -13.31
CA ARG A 190 17.02 13.54 -12.43
C ARG A 190 15.70 12.82 -12.19
N VAL A 191 14.61 13.55 -11.98
CA VAL A 191 13.26 12.97 -11.84
C VAL A 191 12.88 12.19 -13.10
N ASN A 192 13.12 12.75 -14.28
CA ASN A 192 12.84 12.06 -15.54
C ASN A 192 13.69 10.78 -15.69
N ASP A 193 14.99 10.85 -15.40
CA ASP A 193 15.90 9.70 -15.49
C ASP A 193 15.45 8.59 -14.51
N PHE A 194 15.12 8.93 -13.27
CA PHE A 194 14.60 7.97 -12.29
C PHE A 194 13.23 7.39 -12.67
N THR A 195 12.36 8.18 -13.30
CA THR A 195 11.06 7.69 -13.76
C THR A 195 11.21 6.71 -14.91
N GLN A 196 12.14 6.94 -15.85
CA GLN A 196 12.44 6.01 -16.95
C GLN A 196 13.03 4.70 -16.45
N ASP A 197 13.82 4.74 -15.37
CA ASP A 197 14.41 3.57 -14.73
C ASP A 197 13.43 2.81 -13.81
N GLY A 198 12.19 3.29 -13.61
CA GLY A 198 11.22 2.72 -12.67
C GLY A 198 11.54 2.98 -11.19
N LYS A 199 12.48 3.89 -10.91
CA LYS A 199 12.96 4.28 -9.56
C LYS A 199 12.06 5.38 -8.97
N THR A 200 10.81 5.04 -8.68
CA THR A 200 9.79 6.00 -8.26
C THR A 200 10.04 6.62 -6.89
N SER A 201 10.71 5.89 -5.98
CA SER A 201 11.08 6.40 -4.65
C SER A 201 12.14 7.50 -4.74
N GLU A 202 13.16 7.30 -5.56
CA GLU A 202 14.24 8.24 -5.79
C GLU A 202 13.74 9.49 -6.54
N ALA A 203 12.87 9.30 -7.53
CA ALA A 203 12.18 10.40 -8.20
C ALA A 203 11.35 11.24 -7.22
N SER A 204 10.65 10.58 -6.29
CA SER A 204 9.83 11.19 -5.24
C SER A 204 10.68 12.03 -4.29
N GLN A 205 11.85 11.53 -3.88
CA GLN A 205 12.77 12.25 -3.01
C GLN A 205 13.33 13.52 -3.68
N VAL A 206 13.72 13.45 -4.96
CA VAL A 206 14.20 14.63 -5.69
C VAL A 206 13.12 15.72 -5.80
N LEU A 207 11.84 15.35 -5.90
CA LEU A 207 10.74 16.31 -5.92
C LEU A 207 10.53 16.98 -4.55
N ASP A 208 10.71 16.26 -3.45
CA ASP A 208 10.63 16.84 -2.10
C ASP A 208 11.78 17.84 -1.85
N ASP A 209 12.99 17.51 -2.29
CA ASP A 209 14.14 18.41 -2.24
C ASP A 209 13.88 19.69 -3.07
N ALA A 210 13.31 19.52 -4.27
CA ALA A 210 12.94 20.63 -5.14
C ALA A 210 11.86 21.53 -4.53
N ALA A 211 10.83 20.92 -3.90
CA ALA A 211 9.79 21.66 -3.21
C ALA A 211 10.36 22.48 -2.04
N THR A 212 11.26 21.86 -1.26
CA THR A 212 11.91 22.51 -0.11
C THR A 212 12.80 23.68 -0.54
N ASP A 213 13.61 23.53 -1.60
CA ASP A 213 14.42 24.62 -2.17
C ASP A 213 13.54 25.80 -2.62
N LEU A 214 12.44 25.52 -3.31
CA LEU A 214 11.51 26.56 -3.79
C LEU A 214 10.78 27.27 -2.65
N GLU A 215 10.31 26.53 -1.64
CA GLU A 215 9.66 27.12 -0.48
C GLU A 215 10.62 28.05 0.29
N ASN A 216 11.86 27.61 0.52
CA ASN A 216 12.88 28.43 1.15
C ASN A 216 13.19 29.72 0.36
N LYS A 217 13.32 29.62 -0.97
CA LYS A 217 13.57 30.79 -1.84
C LYS A 217 12.38 31.75 -1.88
N LEU A 218 11.16 31.23 -1.91
CA LEU A 218 9.93 32.03 -1.86
C LEU A 218 9.77 32.75 -0.53
N SER A 219 10.10 32.10 0.59
CA SER A 219 10.09 32.72 1.91
C SER A 219 11.18 33.79 2.09
N ALA A 220 12.31 33.65 1.39
CA ALA A 220 13.41 34.62 1.42
C ALA A 220 13.23 35.81 0.46
N ALA A 221 12.24 35.76 -0.46
CA ALA A 221 12.02 36.81 -1.44
C ALA A 221 11.44 38.08 -0.76
N PRO A 222 11.98 39.28 -1.04
CA PRO A 222 11.42 40.52 -0.53
C PRO A 222 10.02 40.73 -1.11
N VAL A 223 9.04 41.02 -0.25
CA VAL A 223 7.67 41.39 -0.66
C VAL A 223 7.75 42.71 -1.42
N GLY A 224 7.82 42.65 -2.75
CA GLY A 224 7.77 43.83 -3.60
C GLY A 224 6.41 44.52 -3.49
N PRO A 225 6.34 45.86 -3.51
CA PRO A 225 5.06 46.57 -3.47
C PRO A 225 4.18 46.18 -4.67
N PRO A 226 2.84 46.18 -4.51
CA PRO A 226 1.92 45.79 -5.57
C PRO A 226 2.12 46.68 -6.82
N PRO A 227 1.87 46.13 -8.03
CA PRO A 227 1.97 46.90 -9.26
C PRO A 227 1.04 48.11 -9.17
N SER A 228 1.60 49.30 -9.37
CA SER A 228 0.83 50.54 -9.37
C SER A 228 -0.26 50.50 -10.45
N PRO A 229 -1.50 50.91 -10.16
CA PRO A 229 -2.57 50.89 -11.14
C PRO A 229 -2.22 51.83 -12.29
N THR A 230 -2.11 51.26 -13.48
CA THR A 230 -1.91 51.98 -14.75
C THR A 230 -3.03 53.00 -14.90
N THR A 231 -2.71 54.28 -14.70
CA THR A 231 -3.68 55.36 -14.88
C THR A 231 -3.95 55.53 -16.38
N PRO A 232 -5.21 55.42 -16.85
CA PRO A 232 -5.50 55.66 -18.25
C PRO A 232 -5.36 57.16 -18.54
N ARG A 233 -4.39 57.49 -19.40
CA ARG A 233 -4.12 58.84 -19.86
C ARG A 233 -5.30 59.33 -20.72
N SER A 234 -6.19 60.11 -20.11
CA SER A 234 -7.23 60.86 -20.82
C SER A 234 -6.57 61.81 -21.82
N ARG A 235 -6.74 61.54 -23.12
CA ARG A 235 -6.49 62.51 -24.19
C ARG A 235 -7.75 63.37 -24.36
N ARG A 236 -7.62 64.66 -24.07
CA ARG A 236 -8.38 65.70 -24.75
C ARG A 236 -7.76 65.95 -26.13
#